data_AF-A0A2G5UVS8-F1
#
_entry.id   AF-A0A2G5UVS8-F1
#
_cell.length_a   1.000
_cell.length_b   1.000
_cell.length_c   1.000
_cell.angle_alpha   90.00
_cell.angle_beta   90.00
_cell.angle_gamma   90.00
#
_symmetry.space_group_name_H-M   'P 1'
#
loop_
_entity.id
_entity.type
_entity.pdbx_description
1 polymer ?
#
loop_
_entity_poly.entity_id
_entity_poly.type
_entity_poly.pdbx_seq_one_letter_code
_entity_poly.pdbx_strand_id
1 'polypeptide(L)'
;MPPHQLNIAPTDLLLRLENTIPSKNEHLQELHWDLQKFHKDHVQSLEMRAQKNRYIELIRNFLKSEDLKKNFPAGIYVDRLVVFGSFPTHCASKFSDLDLCVCMRYNGFCDPNRKPPPICALRSIHYHLIKYCRTISEKFDGAKIEDVEFISNAKVPIVRFKIDGVPVDLSASFSDRPPKSCLAAKLINAYCQLDDRFAILVTFLKMWLKSEGDPVDHLKDFPNSYSLILLLIHVLQWYRILPNLYKTHAHLFNHHKATSWDDVDLESDEFWMPLDEKTVLHHQQKPSKKLTVVQLLYLFGTQYTKKNTLDDYSFNMKTGALQTKKSREYPLSIIDIYDENNPGRSARDTEYLVEALRLLTRIITEPRDGMLQSIIEITSQQLYEDLERPPILAPEPTEATQKICIRMIREVINTTISENIKTDYFVDIESWEPAENVLEISAKIRCDTRRVVELINGPESTEIQKVAQENLQKLFELKLDLKLIVCFQND
;
A
#
# COMPACT_ATOMS: atom_id res chain seq x y z
N MET A 1 -22.53 -5.92 -23.73
CA MET A 1 -23.03 -7.11 -23.02
C MET A 1 -22.70 -6.98 -21.54
N PRO A 2 -23.58 -7.40 -20.60
CA PRO A 2 -23.20 -7.48 -19.19
C PRO A 2 -22.03 -8.47 -19.04
N PRO A 3 -21.06 -8.20 -18.15
CA PRO A 3 -19.91 -9.09 -17.97
C PRO A 3 -20.39 -10.47 -17.52
N HIS A 4 -19.92 -11.53 -18.17
CA HIS A 4 -20.24 -12.90 -17.79
C HIS A 4 -19.61 -13.17 -16.41
N GLN A 5 -20.40 -13.68 -15.48
CA GLN A 5 -19.91 -14.15 -14.18
C GLN A 5 -19.78 -15.67 -14.23
N LEU A 6 -18.60 -16.18 -13.86
CA LEU A 6 -18.44 -17.60 -13.56
C LEU A 6 -18.74 -17.75 -12.08
N ASN A 7 -19.72 -18.59 -11.73
CA ASN A 7 -20.22 -18.71 -10.36
C ASN A 7 -19.87 -20.04 -9.68
N ILE A 8 -19.15 -20.93 -10.37
CA ILE A 8 -18.89 -22.29 -9.90
C ILE A 8 -17.42 -22.62 -10.15
N ALA A 9 -16.72 -22.96 -9.08
CA ALA A 9 -15.36 -23.50 -9.17
C ALA A 9 -15.35 -24.86 -9.86
N PRO A 10 -14.27 -25.20 -10.58
CA PRO A 10 -14.03 -26.58 -11.00
C PRO A 10 -14.01 -27.49 -9.77
N THR A 11 -15.07 -28.28 -9.57
CA THR A 11 -15.18 -29.18 -8.41
C THR A 11 -14.21 -30.35 -8.49
N ASP A 12 -13.66 -30.62 -9.67
CA ASP A 12 -12.72 -31.70 -9.92
C ASP A 12 -11.42 -31.57 -9.12
N LEU A 13 -10.90 -30.35 -8.98
CA LEU A 13 -9.66 -30.09 -8.25
C LEU A 13 -9.81 -30.45 -6.77
N LEU A 14 -10.90 -30.01 -6.14
CA LEU A 14 -11.17 -30.30 -4.73
C LEU A 14 -11.39 -31.81 -4.48
N LEU A 15 -12.07 -32.49 -5.43
CA LEU A 15 -12.32 -33.93 -5.33
C LEU A 15 -11.05 -34.76 -5.50
N ARG A 16 -10.09 -34.29 -6.29
CA ARG A 16 -8.82 -34.97 -6.54
C ARG A 16 -7.70 -34.55 -5.60
N LEU A 17 -7.94 -33.56 -4.73
CA LEU A 17 -6.91 -32.92 -3.91
C LEU A 17 -6.15 -33.93 -3.05
N GLU A 18 -6.83 -34.91 -2.45
CA GLU A 18 -6.18 -35.96 -1.65
C GLU A 18 -5.34 -36.92 -2.49
N ASN A 19 -5.69 -37.13 -3.76
CA ASN A 19 -4.90 -37.96 -4.67
C ASN A 19 -3.66 -37.19 -5.18
N THR A 20 -3.82 -35.90 -5.45
CA THR A 20 -2.73 -35.05 -5.93
C THR A 20 -1.75 -34.71 -4.81
N ILE A 21 -2.28 -34.33 -3.64
CA ILE A 21 -1.55 -33.88 -2.46
C ILE A 21 -1.97 -34.74 -1.26
N PRO A 22 -1.43 -35.97 -1.13
CA PRO A 22 -1.84 -36.89 -0.08
C PRO A 22 -1.43 -36.40 1.31
N SER A 23 -2.41 -36.27 2.22
CA SER A 23 -2.18 -35.82 3.59
C SER A 23 -1.26 -36.74 4.42
N LYS A 24 -1.03 -37.96 3.93
CA LYS A 24 -0.17 -38.98 4.54
C LYS A 24 1.27 -39.01 4.03
N ASN A 25 1.60 -38.23 3.00
CA ASN A 25 2.99 -38.14 2.53
C ASN A 25 3.85 -37.44 3.59
N GLU A 26 4.99 -38.04 3.95
CA GLU A 26 5.84 -37.58 5.05
C GLU A 26 6.38 -36.15 4.82
N HIS A 27 6.88 -35.84 3.62
CA HIS A 27 7.38 -34.50 3.30
C HIS A 27 6.27 -33.43 3.30
N LEU A 28 5.06 -33.78 2.85
CA LEU A 28 3.90 -32.87 2.91
C LEU A 28 3.42 -32.63 4.35
N GLN A 29 3.55 -33.63 5.23
CA GLN A 29 3.29 -33.47 6.66
C GLN A 29 4.35 -32.58 7.32
N GLU A 30 5.62 -32.78 6.98
CA GLU A 30 6.71 -31.91 7.42
C GLU A 30 6.44 -30.45 7.00
N LEU A 31 6.15 -30.20 5.72
CA LEU A 31 5.79 -28.85 5.26
C LEU A 31 4.57 -28.27 5.99
N HIS A 32 3.57 -29.10 6.31
CA HIS A 32 2.42 -28.66 7.11
C HIS A 32 2.84 -28.15 8.50
N TRP A 33 3.69 -28.91 9.19
CA TRP A 33 4.23 -28.54 10.51
C TRP A 33 5.15 -27.33 10.43
N ASP A 34 5.98 -27.27 9.39
CA ASP A 34 6.88 -26.15 9.13
C ASP A 34 6.12 -24.84 8.92
N LEU A 35 5.01 -24.86 8.17
CA LEU A 35 4.16 -23.67 8.00
C LEU A 35 3.49 -23.23 9.31
N GLN A 36 3.08 -24.17 10.16
CA GLN A 36 2.53 -23.86 11.48
C GLN A 36 3.60 -23.26 12.41
N LYS A 37 4.80 -23.84 12.41
CA LYS A 37 5.95 -23.32 13.15
C LYS A 37 6.34 -21.93 12.64
N PHE A 38 6.42 -21.75 11.31
CA PHE A 38 6.68 -20.48 10.67
C PHE A 38 5.67 -19.42 11.12
N HIS A 39 4.37 -19.74 11.13
CA HIS A 39 3.36 -18.82 11.65
C HIS A 39 3.61 -18.46 13.12
N LYS A 40 3.85 -19.45 13.99
CA LYS A 40 4.13 -19.23 15.41
C LYS A 40 5.37 -18.36 15.66
N ASP A 41 6.43 -18.53 14.87
CA ASP A 41 7.69 -17.79 15.00
C ASP A 41 7.58 -16.33 14.49
N HIS A 42 6.51 -16.02 13.76
CA HIS A 42 6.27 -14.71 13.16
C HIS A 42 5.09 -13.95 13.73
N VAL A 43 4.15 -14.63 14.41
CA VAL A 43 3.02 -13.98 15.07
C VAL A 43 3.53 -13.00 16.12
N GLN A 44 2.81 -11.90 16.28
CA GLN A 44 3.14 -10.91 17.30
C GLN A 44 2.94 -11.49 18.72
N SER A 45 3.91 -11.30 19.61
CA SER A 45 3.78 -11.70 21.02
C SER A 45 2.83 -10.75 21.78
N LEU A 46 2.33 -11.21 22.93
CA LEU A 46 1.49 -10.37 23.82
C LEU A 46 2.24 -9.13 24.30
N GLU A 47 3.55 -9.23 24.55
CA GLU A 47 4.41 -8.12 24.96
C GLU A 47 4.55 -7.09 23.84
N MET A 48 4.81 -7.54 22.60
CA MET A 48 4.85 -6.66 21.44
C MET A 48 3.50 -5.98 21.20
N ARG A 49 2.39 -6.68 21.45
CA ARG A 49 1.04 -6.12 21.33
C ARG A 49 0.79 -5.05 22.39
N ALA A 50 1.16 -5.32 23.64
CA ALA A 50 1.09 -4.35 24.74
C ALA A 50 1.95 -3.11 24.46
N GLN A 51 3.16 -3.30 23.91
CA GLN A 51 4.04 -2.21 23.50
C GLN A 51 3.41 -1.34 22.40
N LYS A 52 2.85 -1.94 21.35
CA LYS A 52 2.15 -1.19 20.30
C LYS A 52 0.90 -0.48 20.81
N ASN A 53 0.14 -1.08 21.74
CA ASN A 53 -0.97 -0.40 22.41
C ASN A 53 -0.50 0.82 23.21
N ARG A 54 0.63 0.72 23.93
CA ARG A 54 1.25 1.87 24.60
C ARG A 54 1.55 2.98 23.59
N TYR A 55 2.09 2.66 22.42
CA TYR A 55 2.38 3.66 21.38
C TYR A 55 1.12 4.33 20.84
N ILE A 56 0.05 3.59 20.66
CA ILE A 56 -1.27 4.14 20.28
C ILE A 56 -1.74 5.15 21.33
N GLU A 57 -1.59 4.86 22.63
CA GLU A 57 -1.93 5.81 23.70
C GLU A 57 -1.04 7.05 23.70
N LEU A 58 0.27 6.90 23.49
CA LEU A 58 1.18 8.04 23.38
C LEU A 58 0.80 8.96 22.22
N ILE A 59 0.47 8.39 21.05
CA ILE A 59 0.00 9.15 19.89
C ILE A 59 -1.34 9.83 20.22
N ARG A 60 -2.27 9.14 20.88
CA ARG A 60 -3.56 9.71 21.29
C ARG A 60 -3.38 10.90 22.24
N ASN A 61 -2.46 10.81 23.19
CA ASN A 61 -2.13 11.89 24.11
C ASN A 61 -1.46 13.07 23.39
N PHE A 62 -0.53 12.79 22.48
CA PHE A 62 0.09 13.79 21.61
C PHE A 62 -0.96 14.54 20.78
N LEU A 63 -1.91 13.82 20.16
CA LEU A 63 -2.99 14.39 19.35
C LEU A 63 -3.94 15.28 20.17
N LYS A 64 -4.07 15.02 21.47
CA LYS A 64 -4.87 15.81 22.43
C LYS A 64 -4.09 16.99 23.04
N SER A 65 -2.79 17.13 22.76
CA SER A 65 -1.97 18.18 23.37
C SER A 65 -2.37 19.58 22.90
N GLU A 66 -2.36 20.54 23.83
CA GLU A 66 -2.75 21.94 23.55
C GLU A 66 -1.86 22.60 22.48
N ASP A 67 -0.58 22.21 22.43
CA ASP A 67 0.35 22.73 21.42
C ASP A 67 -0.06 22.31 20.01
N LEU A 68 -0.46 21.05 19.81
CA LEU A 68 -0.92 20.59 18.51
C LEU A 68 -2.27 21.21 18.16
N LYS A 69 -3.21 21.29 19.13
CA LYS A 69 -4.53 21.90 18.92
C LYS A 69 -4.44 23.33 18.38
N LYS A 70 -3.52 24.14 18.90
CA LYS A 70 -3.29 25.53 18.45
C LYS A 70 -2.76 25.64 17.02
N ASN A 71 -2.22 24.57 16.45
CA ASN A 71 -1.64 24.54 15.12
C ASN A 71 -2.53 23.88 14.06
N PHE A 72 -3.70 23.37 14.45
CA PHE A 72 -4.71 23.02 13.47
C PHE A 72 -5.34 24.30 12.88
N PRO A 73 -5.68 24.30 11.58
CA PRO A 73 -6.47 25.37 11.00
C PRO A 73 -7.78 25.61 11.77
N ALA A 74 -8.26 26.85 11.76
CA ALA A 74 -9.43 27.26 12.53
C ALA A 74 -10.63 26.33 12.27
N GLY A 75 -11.18 25.80 13.38
CA GLY A 75 -12.36 24.93 13.38
C GLY A 75 -12.10 23.46 13.06
N ILE A 76 -10.85 23.06 12.81
CA ILE A 76 -10.44 21.66 12.69
C ILE A 76 -10.05 21.15 14.08
N TYR A 77 -10.57 19.99 14.46
CA TYR A 77 -10.16 19.31 15.69
C TYR A 77 -10.15 17.79 15.52
N VAL A 78 -9.34 17.12 16.34
CA VAL A 78 -9.28 15.66 16.40
C VAL A 78 -10.50 15.17 17.18
N ASP A 79 -11.31 14.31 16.56
CA ASP A 79 -12.41 13.60 17.23
C ASP A 79 -11.87 12.35 17.93
N ARG A 80 -11.15 11.50 17.18
CA ARG A 80 -10.62 10.23 17.68
C ARG A 80 -9.45 9.73 16.83
N LEU A 81 -8.73 8.78 17.40
CA LEU A 81 -7.70 7.99 16.71
C LEU A 81 -8.21 6.56 16.60
N VAL A 82 -8.27 6.02 15.39
CA VAL A 82 -8.64 4.62 15.16
C VAL A 82 -7.47 3.86 14.55
N VAL A 83 -7.43 2.57 14.83
CA VAL A 83 -6.40 1.65 14.36
C VAL A 83 -7.01 0.74 13.30
N PHE A 84 -6.25 0.46 12.26
CA PHE A 84 -6.68 -0.45 11.20
C PHE A 84 -5.50 -1.32 10.73
N GLY A 85 -5.64 -1.96 9.57
CA GLY A 85 -4.58 -2.73 8.96
C GLY A 85 -4.38 -4.07 9.66
N SER A 86 -3.13 -4.54 9.72
CA SER A 86 -2.87 -5.89 10.19
C SER A 86 -2.79 -6.03 11.71
N PHE A 87 -2.36 -4.99 12.43
CA PHE A 87 -2.25 -4.98 13.89
C PHE A 87 -3.52 -5.42 14.63
N PRO A 88 -4.73 -4.91 14.30
CA PRO A 88 -5.93 -5.32 15.02
C PRO A 88 -6.43 -6.72 14.62
N THR A 89 -5.78 -7.41 13.69
CA THR A 89 -6.22 -8.75 13.25
C THR A 89 -5.36 -9.84 13.88
N HIS A 90 -5.86 -11.08 13.87
CA HIS A 90 -5.02 -12.26 14.17
C HIS A 90 -3.95 -12.56 13.09
N CYS A 91 -3.74 -11.66 12.12
CA CYS A 91 -2.72 -11.75 11.07
C CYS A 91 -1.54 -10.78 11.28
N ALA A 92 -1.45 -10.15 12.45
CA ALA A 92 -0.32 -9.30 12.82
C ALA A 92 0.95 -10.14 13.03
N SER A 93 2.03 -9.76 12.35
CA SER A 93 3.36 -10.31 12.58
C SER A 93 4.19 -9.41 13.49
N LYS A 94 5.30 -9.94 14.01
CA LYS A 94 6.30 -9.16 14.77
C LYS A 94 6.85 -7.94 13.99
N PHE A 95 6.81 -7.98 12.66
CA PHE A 95 7.25 -6.91 11.77
C PHE A 95 6.14 -6.00 11.26
N SER A 96 4.89 -6.24 11.68
CA SER A 96 3.77 -5.42 11.21
C SER A 96 3.88 -3.99 11.75
N ASP A 97 3.59 -3.03 10.90
CA ASP A 97 3.43 -1.61 11.18
C ASP A 97 2.19 -1.32 12.04
N LEU A 98 2.09 -0.06 12.46
CA LEU A 98 0.90 0.53 13.07
C LEU A 98 0.21 1.45 12.06
N ASP A 99 -0.86 0.94 11.45
CA ASP A 99 -1.74 1.71 10.59
C ASP A 99 -2.79 2.47 11.41
N LEU A 100 -2.74 3.80 11.38
CA LEU A 100 -3.56 4.68 12.19
C LEU A 100 -4.31 5.71 11.35
N CYS A 101 -5.54 6.03 11.74
CA CYS A 101 -6.33 7.08 11.12
C CYS A 101 -6.79 8.09 12.18
N VAL A 102 -6.37 9.34 12.00
CA VAL A 102 -6.88 10.47 12.78
C VAL A 102 -8.21 10.90 12.18
N CYS A 103 -9.29 10.63 12.91
CA CYS A 103 -10.62 11.07 12.53
C CYS A 103 -10.82 12.50 13.05
N MET A 104 -10.98 13.42 12.12
CA MET A 104 -11.07 14.85 12.32
C MET A 104 -12.51 15.31 12.14
N ARG A 105 -12.88 16.36 12.88
CA ARG A 105 -14.12 17.10 12.67
C ARG A 105 -13.79 18.52 12.24
N TYR A 106 -14.76 19.14 11.57
CA TYR A 106 -14.69 20.53 11.16
C TYR A 106 -15.98 21.22 11.58
N ASN A 107 -15.86 22.29 12.37
CA ASN A 107 -17.00 23.11 12.83
C ASN A 107 -17.05 24.47 12.13
N GLY A 108 -16.35 24.64 11.00
CA GLY A 108 -16.26 25.94 10.34
C GLY A 108 -17.63 26.46 9.90
N PHE A 109 -17.93 27.67 10.37
CA PHE A 109 -19.22 28.34 10.22
C PHE A 109 -19.56 28.79 8.79
N CYS A 110 -18.61 28.73 7.84
CA CYS A 110 -18.71 29.47 6.58
C CYS A 110 -19.14 28.63 5.37
N ASP A 111 -18.89 27.32 5.35
CA ASP A 111 -19.39 26.42 4.30
C ASP A 111 -19.41 24.94 4.78
N PRO A 112 -20.57 24.41 5.22
CA PRO A 112 -20.69 23.01 5.63
C PRO A 112 -20.44 22.00 4.49
N ASN A 113 -20.45 22.44 3.23
CA ASN A 113 -20.20 21.58 2.07
C ASN A 113 -18.71 21.48 1.69
N ARG A 114 -17.83 22.29 2.30
CA ARG A 114 -16.41 22.34 1.95
C ARG A 114 -15.52 21.93 3.12
N LYS A 115 -15.58 20.64 3.47
CA LYS A 115 -14.66 20.04 4.45
C LYS A 115 -13.20 20.26 3.98
N PRO A 116 -12.29 20.64 4.88
CA PRO A 116 -10.88 20.79 4.52
C PRO A 116 -10.29 19.43 4.12
N PRO A 117 -9.28 19.41 3.22
CA PRO A 117 -8.66 18.16 2.83
C PRO A 117 -7.84 17.57 4.00
N PRO A 118 -7.80 16.23 4.15
CA PRO A 118 -7.01 15.55 5.20
C PRO A 118 -5.55 16.00 5.30
N ILE A 119 -4.97 16.38 4.16
CA ILE A 119 -3.58 16.86 4.04
C ILE A 119 -3.28 18.07 4.96
N CYS A 120 -4.27 18.93 5.23
CA CYS A 120 -4.08 20.09 6.12
C CYS A 120 -3.80 19.66 7.56
N ALA A 121 -4.54 18.67 8.08
CA ALA A 121 -4.33 18.14 9.41
C ALA A 121 -3.00 17.39 9.52
N LEU A 122 -2.68 16.58 8.51
CA LEU A 122 -1.43 15.82 8.46
C LEU A 122 -0.19 16.72 8.40
N ARG A 123 -0.26 17.84 7.67
CA ARG A 123 0.81 18.85 7.67
C ARG A 123 1.07 19.43 9.06
N SER A 124 0.02 19.77 9.82
CA SER A 124 0.16 20.25 11.20
C SER A 124 0.80 19.20 12.11
N ILE A 125 0.37 17.94 11.99
CA ILE A 125 0.94 16.82 12.76
C ILE A 125 2.42 16.63 12.42
N HIS A 126 2.75 16.53 11.13
CA HIS A 126 4.12 16.37 10.64
C HIS A 126 5.05 17.51 11.12
N TYR A 127 4.59 18.76 10.98
CA TYR A 127 5.34 19.92 11.45
C TYR A 127 5.66 19.84 12.94
N HIS A 128 4.69 19.41 13.75
CA HIS A 128 4.90 19.24 15.19
C HIS A 128 5.87 18.12 15.53
N LEU A 129 5.75 16.97 14.84
CA LEU A 129 6.68 15.86 15.02
C LEU A 129 8.11 16.35 14.76
N ILE A 130 8.38 17.01 13.64
CA ILE A 130 9.73 17.50 13.28
C ILE A 130 10.22 18.62 14.21
N LYS A 131 9.44 19.70 14.36
CA LYS A 131 9.90 20.92 15.06
C LYS A 131 10.17 20.66 16.53
N TYR A 132 9.41 19.76 17.14
CA TYR A 132 9.48 19.48 18.56
C TYR A 132 10.11 18.13 18.87
N CYS A 133 10.76 17.44 17.91
CA CYS A 133 11.41 16.13 18.09
C CYS A 133 12.17 15.97 19.43
N ARG A 134 12.85 17.01 19.92
CA ARG A 134 13.59 16.95 21.20
C ARG A 134 12.68 16.91 22.44
N THR A 135 11.60 17.69 22.44
CA THR A 135 10.62 17.73 23.55
C THR A 135 9.50 16.71 23.37
N ILE A 136 9.37 16.16 22.16
CA ILE A 136 8.39 15.13 21.87
C ILE A 136 8.73 13.83 22.58
N SER A 137 10.03 13.53 22.79
CA SER A 137 10.43 12.36 23.58
C SER A 137 9.84 12.41 24.99
N GLU A 138 9.74 13.59 25.62
CA GLU A 138 9.05 13.76 26.90
C GLU A 138 7.54 13.47 26.78
N LYS A 139 6.90 13.92 25.69
CA LYS A 139 5.47 13.65 25.40
C LYS A 139 5.19 12.19 25.03
N PHE A 140 6.22 11.47 24.59
CA PHE A 140 6.18 10.06 24.26
C PHE A 140 6.85 9.20 25.35
N ASP A 141 6.92 9.70 26.59
CA ASP A 141 7.38 8.95 27.77
C ASP A 141 8.77 8.30 27.58
N GLY A 142 9.69 9.10 27.02
CA GLY A 142 11.05 8.70 26.70
C GLY A 142 11.21 7.89 25.41
N ALA A 143 10.11 7.51 24.73
CA ALA A 143 10.20 6.77 23.48
C ALA A 143 10.84 7.63 22.38
N LYS A 144 11.59 6.96 21.51
CA LYS A 144 12.37 7.58 20.44
C LYS A 144 11.51 7.70 19.18
N ILE A 145 11.32 8.94 18.73
CA ILE A 145 10.66 9.24 17.45
C ILE A 145 11.71 9.46 16.38
N GLU A 146 11.63 8.70 15.29
CA GLU A 146 12.61 8.69 14.21
C GLU A 146 11.93 8.66 12.83
N ASP A 147 12.72 8.96 11.79
CA ASP A 147 12.36 8.81 10.37
C ASP A 147 11.00 9.44 10.02
N VAL A 148 10.75 10.64 10.53
CA VAL A 148 9.50 11.37 10.27
C VAL A 148 9.48 11.87 8.83
N GLU A 149 8.56 11.32 8.04
CA GLU A 149 8.37 11.61 6.62
C GLU A 149 6.91 11.98 6.33
N PHE A 150 6.71 12.95 5.43
CA PHE A 150 5.39 13.31 4.94
C PHE A 150 5.18 12.91 3.49
N ILE A 151 4.42 11.83 3.29
CA ILE A 151 4.09 11.31 1.98
C ILE A 151 2.79 11.97 1.52
N SER A 152 2.94 13.12 0.85
CA SER A 152 1.81 13.98 0.45
C SER A 152 1.23 13.68 -0.92
N ASN A 153 2.01 13.09 -1.82
CA ASN A 153 1.63 12.82 -3.20
C ASN A 153 0.99 11.43 -3.40
N ALA A 154 0.98 10.60 -2.35
CA ALA A 154 0.27 9.34 -2.38
C ALA A 154 -1.25 9.58 -2.41
N LYS A 155 -1.99 8.62 -2.98
CA LYS A 155 -3.45 8.66 -3.06
C LYS A 155 -4.12 8.88 -1.69
N VAL A 156 -3.56 8.25 -0.66
CA VAL A 156 -3.90 8.52 0.73
C VAL A 156 -2.67 9.16 1.35
N PRO A 157 -2.66 10.49 1.56
CA PRO A 157 -1.55 11.14 2.22
C PRO A 157 -1.35 10.57 3.62
N ILE A 158 -0.10 10.32 3.98
CA ILE A 158 0.26 9.80 5.31
C ILE A 158 1.47 10.53 5.89
N VAL A 159 1.54 10.55 7.22
CA VAL A 159 2.76 10.86 7.96
C VAL A 159 3.32 9.53 8.45
N ARG A 160 4.51 9.19 7.97
CA ARG A 160 5.24 7.98 8.36
C ARG A 160 6.31 8.34 9.36
N PHE A 161 6.49 7.53 10.39
CA PHE A 161 7.55 7.67 11.37
C PHE A 161 7.78 6.36 12.11
N LYS A 162 8.77 6.31 13.00
CA LYS A 162 9.03 5.17 13.89
C LYS A 162 8.95 5.57 15.36
N ILE A 163 8.43 4.67 16.19
CA ILE A 163 8.50 4.75 17.66
C ILE A 163 9.32 3.56 18.15
N ASP A 164 10.52 3.82 18.69
CA ASP A 164 11.48 2.79 19.11
C ASP A 164 11.67 1.70 18.02
N GLY A 165 11.83 2.14 16.78
CA GLY A 165 11.99 1.26 15.61
C GLY A 165 10.70 0.65 15.04
N VAL A 166 9.55 0.77 15.71
CA VAL A 166 8.26 0.28 15.18
C VAL A 166 7.68 1.29 14.18
N PRO A 167 7.46 0.90 12.91
CA PRO A 167 6.88 1.80 11.91
C PRO A 167 5.42 2.16 12.23
N VAL A 168 5.08 3.43 12.01
CA VAL A 168 3.75 4.00 12.18
C VAL A 168 3.38 4.77 10.92
N ASP A 169 2.24 4.42 10.32
CA ASP A 169 1.66 5.11 9.18
C ASP A 169 0.37 5.81 9.65
N LEU A 170 0.41 7.15 9.70
CA LEU A 170 -0.69 7.98 10.18
C LEU A 170 -1.40 8.69 9.03
N SER A 171 -2.65 8.31 8.80
CA SER A 171 -3.57 8.95 7.85
C SER A 171 -4.58 9.86 8.57
N ALA A 172 -5.36 10.64 7.81
CA ALA A 172 -6.43 11.46 8.37
C ALA A 172 -7.72 11.36 7.55
N SER A 173 -8.88 11.57 8.20
CA SER A 173 -10.20 11.53 7.57
C SER A 173 -11.13 12.55 8.22
N PHE A 174 -12.00 13.19 7.43
CA PHE A 174 -13.10 14.06 7.91
C PHE A 174 -14.48 13.37 7.80
N SER A 175 -14.49 12.04 7.74
CA SER A 175 -15.71 11.23 7.69
C SER A 175 -16.37 11.16 9.06
N ASP A 176 -17.70 11.31 9.09
CA ASP A 176 -18.50 11.09 10.31
C ASP A 176 -18.75 9.59 10.59
N ARG A 177 -18.31 8.72 9.67
CA ARG A 177 -18.38 7.25 9.78
C ARG A 177 -16.99 6.63 9.92
N PRO A 178 -16.90 5.43 10.54
CA PRO A 178 -15.69 4.62 10.55
C PRO A 178 -14.98 4.54 9.20
N PRO A 179 -13.62 4.64 9.17
CA PRO A 179 -12.87 4.33 7.97
C PRO A 179 -13.20 2.94 7.46
N LYS A 180 -13.42 2.80 6.16
CA LYS A 180 -13.72 1.50 5.54
C LYS A 180 -12.59 0.47 5.79
N SER A 181 -11.35 0.93 5.99
CA SER A 181 -10.21 0.09 6.36
C SER A 181 -10.37 -0.62 7.71
N CYS A 182 -11.09 -0.03 8.67
CA CYS A 182 -11.39 -0.69 9.94
C CYS A 182 -12.39 -1.85 9.74
N LEU A 183 -13.39 -1.67 8.88
CA LEU A 183 -14.33 -2.75 8.52
C LEU A 183 -13.65 -3.86 7.72
N ALA A 184 -12.69 -3.50 6.86
CA ALA A 184 -11.85 -4.48 6.18
C ALA A 184 -11.05 -5.33 7.17
N ALA A 185 -10.46 -4.71 8.20
CA ALA A 185 -9.75 -5.41 9.26
C ALA A 185 -10.69 -6.34 10.07
N LYS A 186 -11.89 -5.85 10.46
CA LYS A 186 -12.92 -6.66 11.13
C LYS A 186 -13.34 -7.87 10.29
N LEU A 187 -13.52 -7.70 8.98
CA LEU A 187 -13.85 -8.80 8.06
C LEU A 187 -12.74 -9.85 7.99
N ILE A 188 -11.47 -9.42 7.88
CA ILE A 188 -10.32 -10.33 7.89
C ILE A 188 -10.28 -11.09 9.22
N ASN A 189 -10.50 -10.38 10.33
CA ASN A 189 -10.50 -10.96 11.66
C ASN A 189 -11.59 -12.05 11.83
N ALA A 190 -12.77 -11.83 11.24
CA ALA A 190 -13.83 -12.83 11.20
C ALA A 190 -13.43 -14.12 10.46
N TYR A 191 -12.64 -14.02 9.39
CA TYR A 191 -12.10 -15.21 8.71
C TYR A 191 -11.06 -15.94 9.55
N CYS A 192 -10.24 -15.21 10.32
CA CYS A 192 -9.32 -15.83 11.27
C CYS A 192 -10.08 -16.61 12.35
N GLN A 193 -11.20 -16.06 12.84
CA GLN A 193 -12.05 -16.73 13.84
C GLN A 193 -12.68 -18.04 13.30
N LEU A 194 -12.97 -18.12 12.00
CA LEU A 194 -13.54 -19.31 11.39
C LEU A 194 -12.54 -20.47 11.29
N ASP A 195 -11.28 -20.16 10.95
CA ASP A 195 -10.31 -21.20 10.59
C ASP A 195 -8.85 -20.76 10.78
N ASP A 196 -8.16 -21.32 11.77
CA ASP A 196 -6.74 -21.03 12.05
C ASP A 196 -5.81 -21.22 10.85
N ARG A 197 -6.16 -22.13 9.93
CA ARG A 197 -5.40 -22.37 8.68
C ARG A 197 -5.34 -21.12 7.81
N PHE A 198 -6.36 -20.27 7.87
CA PHE A 198 -6.38 -18.99 7.17
C PHE A 198 -5.29 -18.05 7.70
N ALA A 199 -5.18 -17.90 9.03
CA ALA A 199 -4.16 -17.05 9.63
C ALA A 199 -2.73 -17.54 9.32
N ILE A 200 -2.51 -18.86 9.35
CA ILE A 200 -1.23 -19.48 8.96
C ILE A 200 -0.85 -19.12 7.51
N LEU A 201 -1.78 -19.28 6.57
CA LEU A 201 -1.55 -18.95 5.16
C LEU A 201 -1.34 -17.45 4.94
N VAL A 202 -2.10 -16.59 5.61
CA VAL A 202 -1.91 -15.13 5.53
C VAL A 202 -0.51 -14.75 6.00
N THR A 203 -0.05 -15.27 7.14
CA THR A 203 1.30 -15.00 7.64
C THR A 203 2.35 -15.46 6.65
N PHE A 204 2.22 -16.69 6.13
CA PHE A 204 3.16 -17.23 5.15
C PHE A 204 3.21 -16.38 3.87
N LEU A 205 2.06 -16.14 3.22
CA LEU A 205 1.99 -15.39 1.96
C LEU A 205 2.49 -13.95 2.10
N LYS A 206 2.17 -13.27 3.21
CA LYS A 206 2.67 -11.91 3.49
C LYS A 206 4.18 -11.83 3.57
N MET A 207 4.83 -12.88 4.07
CA MET A 207 6.28 -12.92 4.26
C MET A 207 7.01 -13.45 3.05
N TRP A 208 6.43 -14.43 2.37
CA TRP A 208 7.02 -15.03 1.18
C TRP A 208 6.91 -14.13 -0.04
N LEU A 209 5.70 -13.65 -0.36
CA LEU A 209 5.43 -12.72 -1.46
C LEU A 209 5.53 -11.26 -0.99
N LYS A 210 6.56 -10.97 -0.19
CA LYS A 210 6.84 -9.62 0.28
C LYS A 210 7.55 -8.88 -0.85
N SER A 211 6.88 -7.94 -1.49
CA SER A 211 7.55 -7.08 -2.46
C SER A 211 8.33 -5.97 -1.79
N GLU A 212 9.55 -5.80 -2.27
CA GLU A 212 10.30 -4.57 -2.18
C GLU A 212 10.01 -3.83 -3.49
N GLY A 213 9.37 -2.66 -3.39
CA GLY A 213 9.08 -1.83 -4.56
C GLY A 213 9.98 -0.61 -4.54
N ASP A 214 10.19 0.01 -5.69
CA ASP A 214 10.82 1.32 -5.74
C ASP A 214 9.95 2.33 -4.96
N PRO A 215 10.48 3.03 -3.95
CA PRO A 215 9.74 4.07 -3.23
C PRO A 215 9.13 5.13 -4.15
N VAL A 216 9.70 5.33 -5.34
CA VAL A 216 9.39 6.41 -6.29
C VAL A 216 8.11 6.15 -7.09
N ASP A 217 7.84 4.91 -7.54
CA ASP A 217 6.67 4.63 -8.40
C ASP A 217 5.53 3.88 -7.69
N HIS A 218 5.76 3.42 -6.45
CA HIS A 218 4.82 2.68 -5.61
C HIS A 218 4.33 1.35 -6.20
N LEU A 219 4.89 0.92 -7.34
CA LEU A 219 4.62 -0.36 -7.96
C LEU A 219 5.54 -1.43 -7.38
N LYS A 220 5.07 -2.66 -7.41
CA LYS A 220 5.68 -3.79 -6.71
C LYS A 220 5.65 -5.03 -7.60
N ASP A 221 6.64 -5.90 -7.43
CA ASP A 221 6.71 -7.19 -8.12
C ASP A 221 5.58 -8.14 -7.73
N PHE A 222 5.12 -8.03 -6.48
CA PHE A 222 3.96 -8.75 -5.96
C PHE A 222 2.89 -7.78 -5.45
N PRO A 223 1.63 -8.21 -5.35
CA PRO A 223 0.57 -7.40 -4.77
C PRO A 223 0.87 -7.08 -3.30
N ASN A 224 0.34 -5.95 -2.82
CA ASN A 224 0.42 -5.63 -1.39
C ASN A 224 -0.28 -6.70 -0.52
N SER A 225 0.03 -6.70 0.78
CA SER A 225 -0.48 -7.68 1.74
C SER A 225 -2.01 -7.77 1.77
N TYR A 226 -2.70 -6.64 1.63
CA TYR A 226 -4.16 -6.62 1.59
C TYR A 226 -4.71 -7.34 0.35
N SER A 227 -4.13 -7.09 -0.82
CA SER A 227 -4.49 -7.79 -2.06
C SER A 227 -4.26 -9.29 -1.98
N LEU A 228 -3.13 -9.74 -1.41
CA LEU A 228 -2.85 -11.17 -1.19
C LEU A 228 -3.89 -11.82 -0.27
N ILE A 229 -4.28 -11.14 0.81
CA ILE A 229 -5.33 -11.61 1.73
C ILE A 229 -6.67 -11.73 1.00
N LEU A 230 -7.03 -10.75 0.16
CA LEU A 230 -8.27 -10.80 -0.62
C LEU A 230 -8.26 -11.94 -1.64
N LEU A 231 -7.14 -12.19 -2.32
CA LEU A 231 -7.00 -13.34 -3.22
C LEU A 231 -7.13 -14.68 -2.48
N LEU A 232 -6.59 -14.77 -1.26
CA LEU A 232 -6.73 -15.95 -0.41
C LEU A 232 -8.20 -16.15 0.02
N ILE A 233 -8.87 -15.10 0.49
CA ILE A 233 -10.30 -15.15 0.82
C ILE A 233 -11.09 -15.58 -0.42
N HIS A 234 -10.80 -15.00 -1.59
CA HIS A 234 -11.49 -15.30 -2.83
C HIS A 234 -11.38 -16.78 -3.20
N VAL A 235 -10.17 -17.35 -3.25
CA VAL A 235 -10.00 -18.75 -3.64
C VAL A 235 -10.67 -19.70 -2.65
N LEU A 236 -10.60 -19.41 -1.35
CA LEU A 236 -11.26 -20.24 -0.34
C LEU A 236 -12.79 -20.12 -0.39
N GLN A 237 -13.33 -18.96 -0.76
CA GLN A 237 -14.77 -18.80 -1.05
C GLN A 237 -15.18 -19.54 -2.33
N TRP A 238 -14.35 -19.44 -3.37
CA TRP A 238 -14.57 -20.05 -4.68
C TRP A 238 -14.74 -21.57 -4.56
N TYR A 239 -13.87 -22.23 -3.79
CA TYR A 239 -13.97 -23.66 -3.47
C TYR A 239 -14.93 -23.98 -2.29
N ARG A 240 -15.73 -23.01 -1.82
CA ARG A 240 -16.70 -23.14 -0.71
C ARG A 240 -16.10 -23.61 0.62
N ILE A 241 -14.80 -23.40 0.80
CA ILE A 241 -14.09 -23.68 2.05
C ILE A 241 -14.46 -22.62 3.08
N LEU A 242 -14.36 -21.33 2.71
CA LEU A 242 -14.85 -20.20 3.51
C LEU A 242 -16.21 -19.71 2.99
N PRO A 243 -17.11 -19.21 3.86
CA PRO A 243 -18.34 -18.55 3.42
C PRO A 243 -18.04 -17.15 2.88
N ASN A 244 -18.93 -16.60 2.05
CA ASN A 244 -18.90 -15.17 1.76
C ASN A 244 -19.57 -14.41 2.93
N LEU A 245 -18.77 -13.88 3.85
CA LEU A 245 -19.25 -13.18 5.05
C LEU A 245 -19.96 -11.87 4.72
N TYR A 246 -19.58 -11.16 3.65
CA TYR A 246 -20.28 -9.95 3.21
C TYR A 246 -21.75 -10.23 2.84
N LYS A 247 -22.01 -11.38 2.20
CA LYS A 247 -23.37 -11.83 1.87
C LYS A 247 -24.11 -12.40 3.08
N THR A 248 -23.47 -13.33 3.78
CA THR A 248 -24.13 -14.12 4.86
C THR A 248 -24.32 -13.32 6.15
N HIS A 249 -23.45 -12.34 6.41
CA HIS A 249 -23.41 -11.53 7.62
C HIS A 249 -23.40 -10.03 7.26
N ALA A 250 -24.24 -9.64 6.30
CA ALA A 250 -24.30 -8.26 5.82
C ALA A 250 -24.60 -7.23 6.93
N HIS A 251 -25.20 -7.62 8.05
CA HIS A 251 -25.41 -6.73 9.19
C HIS A 251 -24.10 -6.32 9.87
N LEU A 252 -23.06 -7.15 9.84
CA LEU A 252 -21.75 -6.87 10.43
C LEU A 252 -20.78 -6.18 9.45
N PHE A 253 -20.83 -6.57 8.18
CA PHE A 253 -19.78 -6.22 7.20
C PHE A 253 -20.25 -5.29 6.07
N ASN A 254 -21.52 -4.91 6.03
CA ASN A 254 -21.96 -3.91 5.06
C ASN A 254 -21.66 -2.50 5.59
N HIS A 255 -20.74 -1.80 4.94
CA HIS A 255 -20.35 -0.45 5.32
C HIS A 255 -21.49 0.60 5.27
N HIS A 256 -22.58 0.33 4.56
CA HIS A 256 -23.77 1.18 4.61
C HIS A 256 -24.60 0.97 5.90
N LYS A 257 -24.39 -0.16 6.59
CA LYS A 257 -25.04 -0.49 7.87
C LYS A 257 -24.16 -0.17 9.07
N ALA A 258 -22.83 -0.21 8.91
CA ALA A 258 -21.88 0.26 9.90
C ALA A 258 -22.02 1.78 10.06
N THR A 259 -22.76 2.17 11.08
CA THR A 259 -23.08 3.58 11.38
C THR A 259 -22.56 4.00 12.75
N SER A 260 -22.25 3.03 13.62
CA SER A 260 -21.62 3.29 14.91
C SER A 260 -20.11 3.16 14.83
N TRP A 261 -19.42 3.92 15.66
CA TRP A 261 -18.00 3.73 15.91
C TRP A 261 -17.73 2.50 16.78
N ASP A 262 -18.72 2.05 17.55
CA ASP A 262 -18.64 0.83 18.36
C ASP A 262 -18.45 -0.42 17.48
N ASP A 263 -18.96 -0.38 16.24
CA ASP A 263 -18.83 -1.46 15.26
C ASP A 263 -17.36 -1.74 14.88
N VAL A 264 -16.45 -0.78 15.11
CA VAL A 264 -15.03 -0.85 14.76
C VAL A 264 -14.10 -0.59 15.95
N ASP A 265 -14.64 -0.56 17.17
CA ASP A 265 -13.84 -0.30 18.36
C ASP A 265 -13.02 -1.55 18.73
N LEU A 266 -11.72 -1.38 18.91
CA LEU A 266 -10.83 -2.47 19.30
C LEU A 266 -11.02 -2.92 20.75
N GLU A 267 -11.66 -2.09 21.57
CA GLU A 267 -12.00 -2.46 22.96
C GLU A 267 -13.30 -3.28 23.01
N SER A 268 -14.03 -3.36 21.90
CA SER A 268 -15.25 -4.17 21.78
C SER A 268 -14.94 -5.62 21.44
N ASP A 269 -15.57 -6.55 22.16
CA ASP A 269 -15.58 -7.97 21.82
C ASP A 269 -16.10 -8.21 20.40
N GLU A 270 -17.00 -7.34 19.91
CA GLU A 270 -17.58 -7.44 18.57
C GLU A 270 -16.54 -7.26 17.46
N PHE A 271 -15.42 -6.57 17.72
CA PHE A 271 -14.34 -6.48 16.76
C PHE A 271 -13.49 -7.75 16.74
N TRP A 272 -13.14 -8.27 17.92
CA TRP A 272 -12.22 -9.41 18.08
C TRP A 272 -12.87 -10.76 17.77
N MET A 273 -14.15 -10.90 18.12
CA MET A 273 -14.97 -12.09 17.90
C MET A 273 -16.27 -11.68 17.22
N PRO A 274 -16.20 -11.20 15.95
CA PRO A 274 -17.37 -10.67 15.25
C PRO A 274 -18.44 -11.73 14.96
N LEU A 275 -18.07 -13.01 14.93
CA LEU A 275 -19.00 -14.11 14.67
C LEU A 275 -19.42 -14.78 15.96
N ASP A 276 -20.69 -15.17 16.04
CA ASP A 276 -21.21 -15.95 17.15
C ASP A 276 -20.64 -17.39 17.15
N GLU A 277 -20.64 -18.02 18.33
CA GLU A 277 -20.09 -19.36 18.54
C GLU A 277 -20.75 -20.42 17.64
N LYS A 278 -22.06 -20.31 17.39
CA LYS A 278 -22.79 -21.28 16.55
C LYS A 278 -22.32 -21.19 15.10
N THR A 279 -22.08 -19.99 14.59
CA THR A 279 -21.52 -19.76 13.25
C THR A 279 -20.13 -20.39 13.12
N VAL A 280 -19.27 -20.22 14.13
CA VAL A 280 -17.92 -20.81 14.16
C VAL A 280 -17.99 -22.34 14.22
N LEU A 281 -18.78 -22.91 15.14
CA LEU A 281 -18.94 -24.36 15.28
C LEU A 281 -19.49 -25.00 14.00
N HIS A 282 -20.50 -24.38 13.38
CA HIS A 282 -21.04 -24.86 12.12
C HIS A 282 -19.99 -24.90 11.00
N HIS A 283 -19.11 -23.90 10.95
CA HIS A 283 -18.00 -23.89 10.01
C HIS A 283 -16.99 -25.01 10.28
N GLN A 284 -16.61 -25.21 11.55
CA GLN A 284 -15.63 -26.21 11.95
C GLN A 284 -16.10 -27.66 11.69
N GLN A 285 -17.40 -27.89 11.59
CA GLN A 285 -17.98 -29.20 11.25
C GLN A 285 -17.95 -29.54 9.75
N LYS A 286 -17.59 -28.58 8.87
CA LYS A 286 -17.56 -28.83 7.43
C LYS A 286 -16.50 -29.86 7.04
N PRO A 287 -16.74 -30.71 6.01
CA PRO A 287 -15.75 -31.67 5.52
C PRO A 287 -14.40 -31.03 5.12
N SER A 288 -14.44 -29.78 4.64
CA SER A 288 -13.25 -29.01 4.27
C SER A 288 -12.31 -28.74 5.46
N LYS A 289 -12.74 -28.92 6.71
CA LYS A 289 -11.87 -28.79 7.88
C LYS A 289 -10.78 -29.86 7.93
N LYS A 290 -10.96 -30.99 7.23
CA LYS A 290 -9.96 -32.06 7.13
C LYS A 290 -8.76 -31.70 6.25
N LEU A 291 -8.86 -30.65 5.41
CA LEU A 291 -7.77 -30.26 4.53
C LEU A 291 -6.56 -29.73 5.32
N THR A 292 -5.35 -30.04 4.88
CA THR A 292 -4.13 -29.50 5.51
C THR A 292 -3.87 -28.07 5.03
N VAL A 293 -3.00 -27.34 5.74
CA VAL A 293 -2.52 -26.01 5.29
C VAL A 293 -1.86 -26.12 3.91
N VAL A 294 -1.12 -27.19 3.65
CA VAL A 294 -0.44 -27.42 2.36
C VAL A 294 -1.42 -27.61 1.22
N GLN A 295 -2.50 -28.37 1.45
CA GLN A 295 -3.57 -28.54 0.48
C GLN A 295 -4.26 -27.21 0.13
N LEU A 296 -4.48 -26.35 1.13
CA LEU A 296 -5.04 -25.00 0.90
C LEU A 296 -4.05 -24.07 0.17
N LEU A 297 -2.76 -24.14 0.51
CA LEU A 297 -1.70 -23.40 -0.18
C LEU A 297 -1.59 -23.84 -1.65
N TYR A 298 -1.71 -25.14 -1.92
CA TYR A 298 -1.74 -25.68 -3.27
C TYR A 298 -2.95 -25.14 -4.05
N LEU A 299 -4.15 -25.12 -3.47
CA LEU A 299 -5.33 -24.52 -4.11
C LEU A 299 -5.12 -23.05 -4.46
N PHE A 300 -4.50 -22.27 -3.55
CA PHE A 300 -4.13 -20.89 -3.81
C PHE A 300 -3.17 -20.78 -4.99
N GLY A 301 -2.08 -21.55 -5.00
CA GLY A 301 -1.12 -21.56 -6.09
C GLY A 301 -1.77 -21.93 -7.42
N THR A 302 -2.43 -23.09 -7.49
CA THR A 302 -3.06 -23.60 -8.73
C THR A 302 -4.12 -22.66 -9.30
N GLN A 303 -4.87 -21.95 -8.46
CA GLN A 303 -5.89 -21.01 -8.94
C GLN A 303 -5.29 -19.82 -9.69
N TYR A 304 -4.09 -19.39 -9.30
CA TYR A 304 -3.47 -18.16 -9.80
C TYR A 304 -2.21 -18.41 -10.65
N THR A 305 -1.88 -19.67 -10.99
CA THR A 305 -0.79 -20.01 -11.91
C THR A 305 -1.13 -19.84 -13.40
N LYS A 306 -2.40 -19.61 -13.74
CA LYS A 306 -2.81 -19.39 -15.14
C LYS A 306 -2.85 -17.90 -15.40
N LYS A 307 -1.91 -17.39 -16.21
CA LYS A 307 -1.84 -15.97 -16.61
C LYS A 307 -3.19 -15.43 -17.10
N ASN A 308 -3.88 -16.17 -17.99
CA ASN A 308 -5.23 -15.83 -18.46
C ASN A 308 -6.26 -15.67 -17.32
N THR A 309 -6.13 -16.38 -16.20
CA THR A 309 -7.05 -16.20 -15.07
C THR A 309 -6.88 -14.82 -14.43
N LEU A 310 -5.64 -14.35 -14.28
CA LEU A 310 -5.37 -13.01 -13.74
C LEU A 310 -5.65 -11.92 -14.78
N ASP A 311 -5.37 -12.17 -16.06
CA ASP A 311 -5.51 -11.20 -17.14
C ASP A 311 -6.97 -11.00 -17.57
N ASP A 312 -7.77 -12.06 -17.65
CA ASP A 312 -9.13 -12.02 -18.20
C ASP A 312 -10.21 -11.74 -17.15
N TYR A 313 -9.91 -11.93 -15.86
CA TYR A 313 -10.92 -11.85 -14.79
C TYR A 313 -10.58 -10.86 -13.68
N SER A 314 -11.63 -10.21 -13.16
CA SER A 314 -11.64 -9.52 -11.88
C SER A 314 -12.16 -10.44 -10.77
N PHE A 315 -11.50 -10.44 -9.62
CA PHE A 315 -11.85 -11.24 -8.44
C PHE A 315 -12.86 -10.47 -7.59
N ASN A 316 -14.14 -10.87 -7.63
CA ASN A 316 -15.21 -10.11 -7.01
C ASN A 316 -15.49 -10.55 -5.58
N MET A 317 -15.04 -9.76 -4.62
CA MET A 317 -15.16 -10.05 -3.19
C MET A 317 -16.62 -9.94 -2.69
N LYS A 318 -17.45 -9.13 -3.35
CA LYS A 318 -18.88 -8.98 -3.01
C LYS A 318 -19.66 -10.24 -3.37
N THR A 319 -19.31 -10.89 -4.48
CA THR A 319 -20.02 -12.08 -4.96
C THR A 319 -19.34 -13.39 -4.59
N GLY A 320 -18.01 -13.38 -4.40
CA GLY A 320 -17.14 -14.55 -4.31
C GLY A 320 -16.92 -15.21 -5.68
N ALA A 321 -17.07 -14.45 -6.77
CA ALA A 321 -17.08 -14.98 -8.14
C ALA A 321 -16.01 -14.33 -9.03
N LEU A 322 -15.67 -15.02 -10.12
CA LEU A 322 -14.88 -14.44 -11.21
C LEU A 322 -15.79 -13.66 -12.15
N GLN A 323 -15.37 -12.45 -12.51
CA GLN A 323 -16.07 -11.59 -13.44
C GLN A 323 -15.14 -11.25 -14.59
N THR A 324 -15.56 -11.38 -15.84
CA THR A 324 -14.72 -10.97 -16.97
C THR A 324 -14.38 -9.48 -16.86
N LYS A 325 -13.08 -9.15 -17.01
CA LYS A 325 -12.61 -7.77 -16.99
C LYS A 325 -13.25 -6.96 -18.11
N LYS A 326 -13.44 -5.67 -17.86
CA LYS A 326 -13.71 -4.70 -18.91
C LYS A 326 -12.38 -4.27 -19.55
N SER A 327 -12.43 -3.80 -20.80
CA SER A 327 -11.24 -3.25 -21.48
C SER A 327 -10.62 -2.14 -20.62
N ARG A 328 -9.29 -2.15 -20.43
CA ARG A 328 -8.46 -1.20 -19.63
C ARG A 328 -8.45 -1.39 -18.11
N GLU A 329 -8.63 -2.61 -17.62
CA GLU A 329 -8.39 -2.92 -16.19
C GLU A 329 -6.92 -3.27 -15.91
N TYR A 330 -6.48 -3.04 -14.66
CA TYR A 330 -5.13 -3.38 -14.19
C TYR A 330 -4.79 -4.87 -14.39
N PRO A 331 -3.49 -5.23 -14.47
CA PRO A 331 -3.03 -6.62 -14.61
C PRO A 331 -3.64 -7.54 -13.56
N LEU A 332 -3.65 -7.13 -12.29
CA LEU A 332 -4.40 -7.79 -11.23
C LEU A 332 -5.63 -6.97 -10.87
N SER A 333 -6.84 -7.46 -11.18
CA SER A 333 -8.09 -6.76 -10.88
C SER A 333 -8.87 -7.43 -9.75
N ILE A 334 -9.05 -6.73 -8.64
CA ILE A 334 -9.85 -7.17 -7.48
C ILE A 334 -10.99 -6.17 -7.28
N ILE A 335 -12.22 -6.65 -7.24
CA ILE A 335 -13.39 -5.83 -6.90
C ILE A 335 -13.62 -5.99 -5.39
N ASP A 336 -13.09 -5.03 -4.62
CA ASP A 336 -13.20 -5.00 -3.17
C ASP A 336 -14.62 -4.61 -2.72
N ILE A 337 -14.96 -5.04 -1.50
CA ILE A 337 -16.15 -4.66 -0.76
C ILE A 337 -16.05 -3.20 -0.30
N TYR A 338 -14.85 -2.75 0.08
CA TYR A 338 -14.63 -1.50 0.82
C TYR A 338 -13.88 -0.44 0.00
N ASP A 339 -12.74 -0.78 -0.62
CA ASP A 339 -12.05 0.11 -1.55
C ASP A 339 -12.83 0.17 -2.88
N GLU A 340 -13.21 1.38 -3.30
CA GLU A 340 -13.83 1.60 -4.61
C GLU A 340 -12.80 1.47 -5.74
N ASN A 341 -11.52 1.47 -5.38
CA ASN A 341 -10.42 1.28 -6.29
C ASN A 341 -9.92 -0.15 -6.19
N ASN A 342 -9.28 -0.61 -7.26
CA ASN A 342 -8.70 -1.94 -7.30
C ASN A 342 -7.49 -2.05 -6.34
N PRO A 343 -7.53 -2.85 -5.26
CA PRO A 343 -6.37 -3.02 -4.38
C PRO A 343 -5.20 -3.73 -5.08
N GLY A 344 -5.48 -4.51 -6.13
CA GLY A 344 -4.47 -5.18 -6.96
C GLY A 344 -3.61 -4.23 -7.81
N ARG A 345 -3.96 -2.94 -7.89
CA ARG A 345 -3.25 -1.90 -8.69
C ARG A 345 -1.78 -1.68 -8.31
N SER A 346 -1.35 -2.15 -7.13
CA SER A 346 0.05 -2.02 -6.71
C SER A 346 0.98 -3.02 -7.39
N ALA A 347 0.45 -4.10 -7.96
CA ALA A 347 1.25 -5.05 -8.72
C ALA A 347 1.56 -4.47 -10.10
N ARG A 348 2.85 -4.38 -10.44
CA ARG A 348 3.31 -3.88 -11.75
C ARG A 348 2.90 -4.82 -12.87
N ASP A 349 3.12 -6.10 -12.65
CA ASP A 349 2.83 -7.20 -13.55
C ASP A 349 2.34 -8.39 -12.71
N THR A 350 1.60 -9.31 -13.32
CA THR A 350 1.20 -10.58 -12.71
C THR A 350 2.16 -11.72 -13.02
N GLU A 351 3.08 -11.55 -13.97
CA GLU A 351 3.99 -12.62 -14.42
C GLU A 351 4.87 -13.17 -13.30
N TYR A 352 5.48 -12.31 -12.48
CA TYR A 352 6.30 -12.74 -11.34
C TYR A 352 5.48 -13.52 -10.31
N LEU A 353 4.25 -13.09 -10.04
CA LEU A 353 3.33 -13.82 -9.17
C LEU A 353 2.99 -15.20 -9.77
N VAL A 354 2.68 -15.25 -11.07
CA VAL A 354 2.34 -16.49 -11.78
C VAL A 354 3.49 -17.49 -11.71
N GLU A 355 4.72 -17.08 -12.03
CA GLU A 355 5.86 -18.00 -12.05
C GLU A 355 6.28 -18.42 -10.65
N ALA A 356 6.28 -17.51 -9.66
CA ALA A 356 6.53 -17.87 -8.27
C ALA A 356 5.52 -18.92 -7.76
N LEU A 357 4.24 -18.76 -8.10
CA LEU A 357 3.21 -19.75 -7.75
C LEU A 357 3.35 -21.05 -8.55
N ARG A 358 3.82 -21.00 -9.80
CA ARG A 358 4.13 -22.20 -10.59
C ARG A 358 5.22 -23.03 -9.94
N LEU A 359 6.33 -22.40 -9.55
CA LEU A 359 7.41 -23.05 -8.82
C LEU A 359 6.95 -23.62 -7.48
N LEU A 360 6.15 -22.87 -6.72
CA LEU A 360 5.51 -23.37 -5.49
C LEU A 360 4.69 -24.63 -5.76
N THR A 361 3.79 -24.61 -6.74
CA THR A 361 2.93 -25.76 -7.04
C THR A 361 3.73 -26.98 -7.46
N ARG A 362 4.82 -26.78 -8.20
CA ARG A 362 5.74 -27.86 -8.59
C ARG A 362 6.41 -28.49 -7.37
N ILE A 363 6.93 -27.69 -6.44
CA ILE A 363 7.51 -28.19 -5.19
C ILE A 363 6.49 -29.03 -4.43
N ILE A 364 5.24 -28.55 -4.31
CA ILE A 364 4.19 -29.26 -3.58
C ILE A 364 3.79 -30.57 -4.29
N THR A 365 3.82 -30.65 -5.62
CA THR A 365 3.51 -31.88 -6.38
C THR A 365 4.68 -32.84 -6.53
N GLU A 366 5.90 -32.40 -6.23
CA GLU A 366 7.14 -33.19 -6.25
C GLU A 366 7.80 -33.16 -4.84
N PRO A 367 7.17 -33.76 -3.81
CA PRO A 367 7.61 -33.60 -2.43
C PRO A 367 9.00 -34.18 -2.18
N ARG A 368 9.80 -33.47 -1.40
CA ARG A 368 11.19 -33.79 -1.03
C ARG A 368 11.56 -33.12 0.29
N ASP A 369 12.68 -33.46 0.90
CA ASP A 369 13.13 -32.79 2.13
C ASP A 369 13.36 -31.28 1.94
N GLY A 370 13.13 -30.49 3.00
CA GLY A 370 13.41 -29.05 3.00
C GLY A 370 12.48 -28.21 2.12
N MET A 371 11.23 -28.65 1.91
CA MET A 371 10.27 -27.97 1.04
C MET A 371 10.08 -26.50 1.39
N LEU A 372 9.93 -26.15 2.68
CA LEU A 372 9.70 -24.76 3.10
C LEU A 372 10.87 -23.86 2.67
N GLN A 373 12.10 -24.34 2.86
CA GLN A 373 13.31 -23.63 2.45
C GLN A 373 13.34 -23.43 0.94
N SER A 374 13.09 -24.49 0.15
CA SER A 374 13.00 -24.37 -1.31
C SER A 374 11.92 -23.38 -1.76
N ILE A 375 10.78 -23.30 -1.06
CA ILE A 375 9.73 -22.36 -1.39
C ILE A 375 10.19 -20.92 -1.10
N ILE A 376 10.77 -20.66 0.08
CA ILE A 376 11.30 -19.34 0.44
C ILE A 376 12.36 -18.87 -0.58
N GLU A 377 13.21 -19.78 -1.04
CA GLU A 377 14.26 -19.49 -2.03
C GLU A 377 13.72 -18.98 -3.36
N ILE A 378 12.49 -19.35 -3.75
CA ILE A 378 11.84 -18.82 -4.96
C ILE A 378 11.86 -17.29 -4.97
N THR A 379 11.50 -16.66 -3.85
CA THR A 379 11.42 -15.20 -3.79
C THR A 379 12.73 -14.55 -3.35
N SER A 380 13.46 -15.17 -2.42
CA SER A 380 14.72 -14.59 -1.94
C SER A 380 15.86 -14.65 -2.96
N GLN A 381 15.82 -15.59 -3.90
CA GLN A 381 16.79 -15.72 -4.99
C GLN A 381 16.21 -15.32 -6.35
N GLN A 382 14.99 -14.76 -6.38
CA GLN A 382 14.30 -14.33 -7.59
C GLN A 382 14.26 -15.40 -8.70
N LEU A 383 14.02 -16.67 -8.33
CA LEU A 383 14.02 -17.81 -9.27
C LEU A 383 12.89 -17.74 -10.32
N TYR A 384 11.99 -16.78 -10.17
CA TYR A 384 10.90 -16.46 -11.10
C TYR A 384 11.32 -15.46 -12.19
N GLU A 385 12.50 -14.86 -12.08
CA GLU A 385 13.06 -13.99 -13.12
C GLU A 385 13.76 -14.87 -14.16
N ASP A 386 13.22 -14.87 -15.38
CA ASP A 386 13.84 -15.54 -16.51
C ASP A 386 15.18 -14.83 -16.82
N LEU A 387 16.29 -15.57 -16.77
CA LEU A 387 17.66 -15.07 -17.04
C LEU A 387 17.85 -14.51 -18.45
N GLU A 388 16.83 -14.61 -19.31
CA GLU A 388 16.84 -14.17 -20.71
C GLU A 388 15.87 -13.00 -21.00
N ARG A 389 15.37 -12.25 -20.02
CA ARG A 389 14.72 -10.96 -20.34
C ARG A 389 15.81 -9.96 -20.78
N PRO A 390 15.90 -9.59 -22.07
CA PRO A 390 16.72 -8.43 -22.42
C PRO A 390 16.13 -7.22 -21.68
N PRO A 391 16.97 -6.36 -21.07
CA PRO A 391 16.48 -5.16 -20.42
C PRO A 391 15.62 -4.40 -21.43
N ILE A 392 14.39 -4.04 -21.02
CA ILE A 392 13.54 -3.14 -21.80
C ILE A 392 14.19 -1.76 -21.67
N LEU A 393 15.19 -1.51 -22.50
CA LEU A 393 15.77 -0.19 -22.64
C LEU A 393 14.66 0.75 -23.11
N ALA A 394 14.55 1.90 -22.44
CA ALA A 394 13.66 2.96 -22.90
C ALA A 394 13.96 3.23 -24.39
N PRO A 395 12.93 3.33 -25.25
CA PRO A 395 13.16 3.63 -26.66
C PRO A 395 13.88 4.98 -26.77
N GLU A 396 14.76 5.10 -27.75
CA GLU A 396 15.41 6.40 -27.99
C GLU A 396 14.36 7.49 -28.18
N PRO A 397 14.54 8.67 -27.54
CA PRO A 397 13.50 9.68 -27.49
C PRO A 397 13.23 10.25 -28.87
N THR A 398 12.01 10.02 -29.37
CA THR A 398 11.52 10.65 -30.61
C THR A 398 11.44 12.17 -30.47
N GLU A 399 11.48 12.91 -31.58
CA GLU A 399 11.31 14.38 -31.56
C GLU A 399 10.02 14.82 -30.82
N ALA A 400 8.96 14.01 -30.91
CA ALA A 400 7.72 14.25 -30.18
C ALA A 400 7.89 14.08 -28.67
N THR A 401 8.54 13.00 -28.24
CA THR A 401 8.87 12.74 -26.82
C THR A 401 9.74 13.86 -26.25
N GLN A 402 10.75 14.31 -27.01
CA GLN A 402 11.63 15.39 -26.59
C GLN A 402 10.86 16.70 -26.37
N LYS A 403 9.93 17.05 -27.26
CA LYS A 403 9.06 18.23 -27.12
C LYS A 403 8.17 18.16 -25.88
N ILE A 404 7.63 16.98 -25.55
CA ILE A 404 6.81 16.76 -24.36
C ILE A 404 7.65 16.93 -23.09
N CYS A 405 8.83 16.32 -23.03
CA CYS A 405 9.73 16.43 -21.89
C CYS A 405 10.17 17.89 -21.67
N ILE A 406 10.55 18.62 -22.72
CA ILE A 406 10.88 20.06 -22.63
C ILE A 406 9.71 20.86 -22.07
N ARG A 407 8.47 20.54 -22.49
CA ARG A 407 7.26 21.20 -21.97
C ARG A 407 7.07 20.93 -20.47
N MET A 408 7.23 19.68 -20.03
CA MET A 408 7.13 19.30 -18.61
C MET A 408 8.20 20.00 -17.76
N ILE A 409 9.46 20.02 -18.24
CA ILE A 409 10.55 20.74 -17.59
C ILE A 409 10.18 22.22 -17.42
N ARG A 410 9.65 22.86 -18.48
CA ARG A 410 9.19 24.25 -18.42
C ARG A 410 8.07 24.45 -17.38
N GLU A 411 7.13 23.52 -17.27
CA GLU A 411 6.02 23.59 -16.32
C GLU A 411 6.49 23.46 -14.86
N VAL A 412 7.42 22.54 -14.60
CA VAL A 412 8.07 22.39 -13.29
C VAL A 412 8.86 23.65 -12.91
N ILE A 413 9.60 24.24 -13.86
CA ILE A 413 10.31 25.51 -13.66
C ILE A 413 9.32 26.62 -13.30
N ASN A 414 8.23 26.76 -14.08
CA ASN A 414 7.24 27.81 -13.89
C ASN A 414 6.44 27.69 -12.57
N THR A 415 6.35 26.49 -11.99
CA THR A 415 5.69 26.25 -10.70
C THR A 415 6.64 26.42 -9.51
N THR A 416 7.96 26.32 -9.73
CA THR A 416 8.97 26.37 -8.67
C THR A 416 9.61 27.76 -8.54
N ILE A 417 9.69 28.53 -9.63
CA ILE A 417 10.29 29.87 -9.64
C ILE A 417 9.23 30.94 -9.33
N SER A 418 9.57 31.90 -8.45
CA SER A 418 8.74 33.04 -8.07
C SER A 418 8.20 33.83 -9.28
N GLU A 419 6.96 34.32 -9.21
CA GLU A 419 6.31 35.06 -10.32
C GLU A 419 7.10 36.28 -10.80
N ASN A 420 7.97 36.84 -9.94
CA ASN A 420 8.81 37.99 -10.26
C ASN A 420 10.04 37.66 -11.15
N ILE A 421 10.29 36.37 -11.46
CA ILE A 421 11.41 35.89 -12.30
C ILE A 421 10.88 35.13 -13.53
N LYS A 422 9.63 35.39 -13.95
CA LYS A 422 9.08 34.91 -15.24
C LYS A 422 9.73 35.68 -16.41
N THR A 423 11.04 35.51 -16.60
CA THR A 423 11.81 36.02 -17.73
C THR A 423 12.03 34.91 -18.77
N ASP A 424 12.37 35.28 -20.01
CA ASP A 424 12.69 34.34 -21.07
C ASP A 424 13.88 33.44 -20.65
N TYR A 425 13.62 32.13 -20.54
CA TYR A 425 14.64 31.11 -20.26
C TYR A 425 14.68 30.06 -21.37
N PHE A 426 15.89 29.59 -21.65
CA PHE A 426 16.20 28.51 -22.55
C PHE A 426 16.48 27.24 -21.72
N VAL A 427 16.01 26.10 -22.20
CA VAL A 427 16.30 24.79 -21.64
C VAL A 427 17.11 24.06 -22.70
N ASP A 428 18.38 23.78 -22.41
CA ASP A 428 19.23 22.95 -23.23
C ASP A 428 19.33 21.58 -22.60
N ILE A 429 19.04 20.54 -23.36
CA ILE A 429 19.18 19.17 -22.86
C ILE A 429 20.62 18.74 -23.11
N GLU A 430 21.34 18.41 -22.03
CA GLU A 430 22.75 17.99 -22.05
C GLU A 430 22.87 16.51 -22.43
N SER A 431 22.00 15.65 -21.89
CA SER A 431 21.98 14.21 -22.22
C SER A 431 20.60 13.58 -22.10
N TRP A 432 20.45 12.49 -22.84
CA TRP A 432 19.34 11.55 -22.77
C TRP A 432 19.96 10.18 -22.49
N GLU A 433 19.75 9.63 -21.30
CA GLU A 433 20.30 8.33 -20.92
C GLU A 433 19.15 7.34 -20.75
N PRO A 434 18.96 6.42 -21.72
CA PRO A 434 18.01 5.33 -21.57
C PRO A 434 18.51 4.40 -20.47
N ALA A 435 17.70 4.24 -19.43
CA ALA A 435 17.87 3.25 -18.38
C ALA A 435 16.69 2.27 -18.41
N GLU A 436 16.75 1.24 -17.56
CA GLU A 436 15.68 0.26 -17.47
C GLU A 436 14.36 0.93 -17.04
N ASN A 437 13.37 0.96 -17.94
CA ASN A 437 12.05 1.59 -17.76
C ASN A 437 12.04 3.12 -17.50
N VAL A 438 13.18 3.78 -17.61
CA VAL A 438 13.34 5.20 -17.30
C VAL A 438 14.18 5.89 -18.37
N LEU A 439 13.81 7.10 -18.74
CA LEU A 439 14.71 8.01 -19.46
C LEU A 439 15.19 9.08 -18.49
N GLU A 440 16.50 9.08 -18.25
CA GLU A 440 17.16 10.11 -17.47
C GLU A 440 17.50 11.29 -18.38
N ILE A 441 17.01 12.47 -18.02
CA ILE A 441 17.20 13.70 -18.78
C ILE A 441 18.02 14.65 -17.93
N SER A 442 19.22 15.00 -18.40
CA SER A 442 20.02 16.08 -17.85
C SER A 442 19.77 17.34 -18.65
N ALA A 443 19.29 18.40 -18.00
CA ALA A 443 19.00 19.67 -18.66
C ALA A 443 19.69 20.84 -17.96
N LYS A 444 20.26 21.74 -18.77
CA LYS A 444 20.82 23.03 -18.37
C LYS A 444 19.82 24.14 -18.68
N ILE A 445 19.50 24.95 -17.68
CA ILE A 445 18.68 26.15 -17.86
C ILE A 445 19.58 27.37 -18.06
N ARG A 446 19.26 28.20 -19.05
CA ARG A 446 19.88 29.52 -19.26
C ARG A 446 18.81 30.59 -19.23
N CYS A 447 18.95 31.62 -18.40
CA CYS A 447 18.01 32.73 -18.34
C CYS A 447 18.59 33.97 -19.05
N ASP A 448 17.80 34.66 -19.87
CA ASP A 448 18.19 35.97 -20.42
C ASP A 448 17.82 37.08 -19.42
N THR A 449 18.84 37.60 -18.73
CA THR A 449 18.68 38.55 -17.64
C THR A 449 18.61 40.01 -18.08
N ARG A 450 18.51 40.32 -19.39
CA ARG A 450 18.39 41.71 -19.87
C ARG A 450 17.21 42.48 -19.25
N ARG A 451 16.17 41.78 -18.77
CA ARG A 451 14.99 42.37 -18.09
C ARG A 451 15.13 42.54 -16.57
N VAL A 452 16.05 41.81 -15.92
CA VAL A 452 16.32 41.95 -14.47
C VAL A 452 16.97 43.30 -14.17
N VAL A 453 17.70 43.85 -15.13
CA VAL A 453 18.36 45.17 -15.04
C VAL A 453 17.34 46.32 -14.98
N GLU A 454 16.16 46.20 -15.61
CA GLU A 454 15.11 47.23 -15.56
C GLU A 454 14.42 47.32 -14.18
N LEU A 455 14.36 46.21 -13.44
CA LEU A 455 13.79 46.16 -12.08
C LEU A 455 14.71 46.77 -11.00
N ILE A 456 16.01 46.91 -11.30
CA ILE A 456 17.02 47.47 -10.38
C ILE A 456 17.24 48.97 -10.66
N ASN A 457 16.95 49.45 -11.87
CA ASN A 457 17.19 50.82 -12.32
C ASN A 457 16.12 51.84 -11.88
N GLY A 458 15.83 51.89 -10.57
CA GLY A 458 15.18 53.05 -9.95
C GLY A 458 16.10 54.29 -9.92
N PRO A 459 15.56 55.52 -9.72
CA PRO A 459 16.22 56.77 -10.14
C PRO A 459 17.45 57.23 -9.34
N GLU A 460 17.90 56.49 -8.32
CA GLU A 460 18.96 56.98 -7.42
C GLU A 460 20.05 55.93 -7.24
N SER A 461 21.15 56.04 -8.00
CA SER A 461 22.52 55.70 -7.56
C SER A 461 23.47 55.52 -8.76
N THR A 462 24.26 56.54 -9.08
CA THR A 462 25.25 56.51 -10.17
C THR A 462 26.54 55.71 -9.86
N GLU A 463 26.83 55.40 -8.58
CA GLU A 463 28.03 54.60 -8.20
C GLU A 463 27.74 53.09 -8.15
N ILE A 464 26.58 52.68 -7.62
CA ILE A 464 26.14 51.27 -7.65
C ILE A 464 25.89 50.82 -9.10
N GLN A 465 25.42 51.71 -9.99
CA GLN A 465 25.23 51.40 -11.40
C GLN A 465 26.53 51.01 -12.11
N LYS A 466 27.66 51.67 -11.80
CA LYS A 466 28.96 51.36 -12.42
C LYS A 466 29.53 50.03 -11.93
N VAL A 467 29.43 49.78 -10.62
CA VAL A 467 29.82 48.51 -9.99
C VAL A 467 28.90 47.35 -10.40
N ALA A 468 27.60 47.61 -10.58
CA ALA A 468 26.64 46.64 -11.08
C ALA A 468 26.88 46.33 -12.56
N GLN A 469 27.18 47.32 -13.40
CA GLN A 469 27.43 47.12 -14.83
C GLN A 469 28.74 46.37 -15.11
N GLU A 470 29.79 46.62 -14.32
CA GLU A 470 31.06 45.87 -14.38
C GLU A 470 30.97 44.45 -13.79
N ASN A 471 30.08 44.21 -12.82
CA ASN A 471 29.85 42.88 -12.24
C ASN A 471 28.76 42.06 -12.99
N LEU A 472 27.75 42.70 -13.60
CA LEU A 472 26.71 42.06 -14.43
C LEU A 472 27.27 41.50 -15.74
N GLN A 473 28.35 42.07 -16.27
CA GLN A 473 29.06 41.48 -17.41
C GLN A 473 29.73 40.13 -17.05
N LYS A 474 29.80 39.77 -15.76
CA LYS A 474 30.41 38.54 -15.24
C LYS A 474 29.41 37.56 -14.59
N LEU A 475 28.12 37.89 -14.51
CA LEU A 475 27.09 37.20 -13.71
C LEU A 475 25.79 37.15 -14.55
N PHE A 476 25.21 36.03 -14.97
CA PHE A 476 25.19 34.65 -14.50
C PHE A 476 24.66 33.71 -15.61
N GLU A 477 25.33 32.60 -15.90
CA GLU A 477 24.61 31.36 -16.21
C GLU A 477 24.19 30.75 -14.87
N LEU A 478 22.90 30.69 -14.59
CA LEU A 478 22.41 29.96 -13.43
C LEU A 478 22.28 28.49 -13.84
N LYS A 479 23.36 27.72 -13.68
CA LYS A 479 23.35 26.29 -14.01
C LYS A 479 22.55 25.54 -12.95
N LEU A 480 21.31 25.21 -13.28
CA LEU A 480 20.49 24.24 -12.55
C LEU A 480 20.65 22.90 -13.26
N ASP A 481 21.32 21.95 -12.61
CA ASP A 481 21.38 20.57 -13.08
C ASP A 481 20.06 19.88 -12.68
N LEU A 482 19.14 19.74 -13.64
CA LEU A 482 17.88 19.03 -13.44
C LEU A 482 18.03 17.61 -13.95
N LYS A 483 17.81 16.64 -13.05
CA LYS A 483 17.65 15.23 -13.37
C LYS A 483 16.16 14.91 -13.42
N LEU A 484 15.62 14.69 -14.61
CA LEU A 484 14.25 14.21 -14.78
C LEU A 484 14.25 12.69 -14.98
N ILE A 485 13.41 11.99 -14.21
CA ILE A 485 13.15 10.56 -14.36
C ILE A 485 11.79 10.44 -15.07
N VAL A 486 11.80 10.04 -16.34
CA VAL A 486 10.57 9.80 -17.11
C VAL A 486 10.32 8.30 -17.18
N CYS A 487 9.31 7.83 -16.45
CA CYS A 487 8.88 6.44 -16.49
C CYS A 487 7.94 6.23 -17.68
N PHE A 488 8.27 5.30 -18.58
CA PHE A 488 7.35 4.87 -19.63
C PHE A 488 6.42 3.81 -19.06
N GLN A 489 5.14 4.13 -18.93
CA GLN A 489 4.11 3.09 -18.82
C GLN A 489 3.82 2.61 -20.24
N ASN A 490 3.60 1.30 -20.44
CA ASN A 490 3.20 0.76 -21.74
C ASN A 490 1.88 1.39 -22.21
N ASP A 491 1.99 2.51 -22.93
CA ASP A 491 1.16 3.05 -24.01
C ASP A 491 1.78 4.36 -24.53
#